data_AF-A0A2I0NLZ5-F1
#
_entry.id   AF-A0A2I0NLZ5-F1
#
_cell.length_a   1.000
_cell.length_b   1.000
_cell.length_c   1.000
_cell.angle_alpha   90.00
_cell.angle_beta   90.00
_cell.angle_gamma   90.00
#
_symmetry.space_group_name_H-M   'P 1'
#
loop_
_entity.id
_entity.type
_entity.pdbx_description
1 polymer ?
#
loop_
_entity_poly.entity_id
_entity_poly.type
_entity_poly.pdbx_seq_one_letter_code
_entity_poly.pdbx_strand_id
1 'polypeptide(L)'
;MKMQAVITGKGVHSVDYRFFLLQRSLELGFQRFNARNQMQNGVEQVVVQYEGEPGQVDAFSSIIREGRPPDADVSDIAFEPYEGYVLPVIDYLHVIQVEQLTKGIPAILSIDKKQSSMLEKQDRMLEKTDQMLQKMDRMEISITGEIRDLRTDLCSHLDKRLSAMEQDIQQIKAKIGLL
;
A
#
# COMPACT_ATOMS: atom_id res chain seq x y z
N MET A 1 20.41 -0.22 41.98
CA MET A 1 20.69 1.23 41.85
C MET A 1 19.81 1.83 40.76
N LYS A 2 19.65 3.16 40.76
CA LYS A 2 18.79 3.88 39.82
C LYS A 2 19.62 4.88 39.03
N MET A 3 19.35 4.98 37.74
CA MET A 3 20.06 5.87 36.84
C MET A 3 19.07 6.55 35.89
N GLN A 4 19.37 7.79 35.53
CA GLN A 4 18.73 8.50 34.44
C GLN A 4 19.77 8.79 33.35
N ALA A 5 19.38 8.60 32.10
CA ALA A 5 20.13 9.12 30.97
C ALA A 5 19.27 10.09 30.16
N VAL A 6 19.89 11.17 29.67
CA VAL A 6 19.27 12.16 28.81
C VAL A 6 19.98 12.12 27.47
N ILE A 7 19.28 11.66 26.45
CA ILE A 7 19.79 11.54 25.07
C ILE A 7 19.25 12.74 24.30
N THR A 8 20.13 13.65 23.94
CA THR A 8 19.80 14.87 23.19
C THR A 8 20.21 14.69 21.74
N GLY A 9 19.35 15.09 20.81
CA GLY A 9 19.65 14.95 19.39
C GLY A 9 18.52 15.41 18.50
N LYS A 10 18.75 15.55 17.20
CA LYS A 10 17.70 15.92 16.24
C LYS A 10 17.02 14.65 15.72
N GLY A 11 15.69 14.62 15.71
CA GLY A 11 14.93 13.47 15.19
C GLY A 11 14.92 12.25 16.12
N VAL A 12 15.44 12.36 17.34
CA VAL A 12 15.41 11.28 18.34
C VAL A 12 13.98 10.92 18.77
N HIS A 13 12.99 11.78 18.53
CA HIS A 13 11.58 11.47 18.81
C HIS A 13 10.91 10.62 17.74
N SER A 14 11.40 10.65 16.51
CA SER A 14 10.74 10.09 15.31
C SER A 14 11.32 8.76 14.83
N VAL A 15 12.28 8.20 15.57
CA VAL A 15 13.05 7.00 15.19
C VAL A 15 12.85 5.83 16.16
N ASP A 16 11.68 5.78 16.81
CA ASP A 16 11.29 4.75 17.78
C ASP A 16 12.33 4.50 18.89
N TYR A 17 13.07 5.54 19.27
CA TYR A 17 14.16 5.45 20.25
C TYR A 17 13.68 4.88 21.59
N ARG A 18 12.49 5.27 22.05
CA ARG A 18 11.88 4.75 23.29
C ARG A 18 11.59 3.24 23.22
N PHE A 19 11.20 2.75 22.04
CA PHE A 19 10.97 1.32 21.83
C PHE A 19 12.31 0.56 21.77
N PHE A 20 13.31 1.11 21.07
CA PHE A 20 14.67 0.57 21.08
C PHE A 20 15.20 0.40 22.51
N LEU A 21 15.11 1.45 23.34
CA LEU A 21 15.58 1.39 24.73
C LEU A 21 14.80 0.39 25.57
N LEU A 22 13.48 0.30 25.38
CA LEU A 22 12.64 -0.70 26.05
C LEU A 22 13.10 -2.11 25.71
N GLN A 23 13.30 -2.41 24.42
CA GLN A 23 13.76 -3.73 23.98
C GLN A 23 15.10 -4.09 24.63
N ARG A 24 16.07 -3.17 24.62
CA ARG A 24 17.38 -3.38 25.25
C ARG A 24 17.28 -3.57 26.77
N SER A 25 16.37 -2.87 27.45
CA SER A 25 16.14 -3.06 28.88
C SER A 25 15.57 -4.45 29.20
N LEU A 26 14.66 -4.95 28.35
CA LEU A 26 14.07 -6.28 28.50
C LEU A 26 15.09 -7.39 28.23
N GLU A 27 15.95 -7.22 27.23
CA GLU A 27 17.07 -8.14 26.93
C GLU A 27 18.02 -8.30 28.14
N LEU A 28 18.21 -7.23 28.93
CA LEU A 28 19.00 -7.25 30.17
C LEU A 28 18.20 -7.66 31.42
N GLY A 29 16.89 -7.91 31.31
CA GLY A 29 16.05 -8.38 32.40
C GLY A 29 15.64 -7.29 33.41
N PHE A 30 15.58 -6.02 33.00
CA PHE A 30 15.09 -4.94 33.87
C PHE A 30 13.63 -5.14 34.26
N GLN A 31 13.32 -4.98 35.54
CA GLN A 31 11.95 -4.98 36.06
C GLN A 31 11.34 -3.58 36.14
N ARG A 32 12.21 -2.55 36.10
CA ARG A 32 11.82 -1.15 36.23
C ARG A 32 12.49 -0.30 35.16
N PHE A 33 11.67 0.30 34.32
CA PHE A 33 12.09 1.05 33.16
C PHE A 33 11.04 2.10 32.78
N ASN A 34 11.48 3.27 32.37
CA ASN A 34 10.66 4.30 31.78
C ASN A 34 11.47 5.08 30.74
N ALA A 35 10.85 5.46 29.62
CA ALA A 35 11.45 6.42 28.70
C ALA A 35 10.40 7.39 28.16
N ARG A 36 10.75 8.67 28.07
CA ARG A 36 9.83 9.71 27.61
C ARG A 36 10.53 10.70 26.71
N ASN A 37 9.79 11.16 25.71
CA ASN A 37 10.20 12.27 24.88
C ASN A 37 9.92 13.57 25.63
N GLN A 38 10.86 14.50 25.59
CA GLN A 38 10.66 15.87 26.05
C GLN A 38 11.38 16.85 25.12
N MET A 39 10.97 18.11 25.19
CA MET A 39 11.67 19.22 24.55
C MET A 39 12.32 20.08 25.62
N GLN A 40 13.62 20.33 25.51
CA GLN A 40 14.34 21.26 26.38
C GLN A 40 15.02 22.31 25.51
N ASN A 41 14.69 23.59 25.74
CA ASN A 41 15.23 24.72 24.96
C ASN A 41 15.07 24.56 23.43
N GLY A 42 13.98 23.92 22.99
CA GLY A 42 13.71 23.67 21.57
C GLY A 42 14.49 22.49 20.96
N VAL A 43 15.24 21.74 21.76
CA VAL A 43 15.96 20.54 21.33
C VAL A 43 15.23 19.29 21.81
N GLU A 44 15.13 18.29 20.94
CA GLU A 44 14.54 16.99 21.26
C GLU A 44 15.44 16.22 22.23
N GLN A 45 14.80 15.65 23.25
CA GLN A 45 15.44 14.78 24.22
C GLN A 45 14.62 13.52 24.48
N VAL A 46 15.31 12.40 24.64
CA VAL A 46 14.75 11.16 25.18
C VAL A 46 15.35 10.96 26.56
N VAL A 47 14.50 11.05 27.59
CA VAL A 47 14.88 10.80 28.97
C VAL A 47 14.52 9.38 29.32
N VAL A 48 15.50 8.59 29.75
CA VAL A 48 15.32 7.20 30.15
C VAL A 48 15.72 7.02 31.60
N GLN A 49 14.91 6.29 32.36
CA GLN A 49 15.06 6.02 33.78
C GLN A 49 14.96 4.52 33.99
N TYR A 50 15.91 3.96 34.73
CA TYR A 50 16.01 2.51 34.90
C TYR A 50 16.56 2.16 36.28
N GLU A 51 16.04 1.08 36.86
CA GLU A 51 16.40 0.59 38.18
C GLU A 51 16.70 -0.91 38.10
N GLY A 52 17.89 -1.30 38.54
CA GLY A 52 18.35 -2.69 38.51
C GLY A 52 19.62 -2.90 39.31
N GLU A 53 20.18 -4.10 39.24
CA GLU A 53 21.45 -4.43 39.88
C GLU A 53 22.60 -3.63 39.24
N PRO A 54 23.69 -3.31 39.98
CA PRO A 54 24.78 -2.48 39.48
C PRO A 54 25.33 -2.93 38.12
N GLY A 55 25.58 -4.24 37.94
CA GLY A 55 26.06 -4.77 36.66
C GLY A 55 25.05 -4.63 35.50
N GLN A 56 23.74 -4.70 35.77
CA GLN A 56 22.71 -4.46 34.76
C GLN A 56 22.68 -2.98 34.36
N VAL A 57 22.77 -2.08 35.34
CA VAL A 57 22.79 -0.63 35.13
C VAL A 57 24.02 -0.20 34.33
N ASP A 58 25.19 -0.75 34.64
CA ASP A 58 26.42 -0.47 33.89
C ASP A 58 26.32 -0.96 32.45
N ALA A 59 25.86 -2.21 32.24
CA ALA A 59 25.68 -2.78 30.91
C ALA A 59 24.68 -1.97 30.06
N PHE A 60 23.55 -1.56 30.65
CA PHE A 60 22.56 -0.74 29.94
C PHE A 60 23.10 0.65 29.61
N SER A 61 23.87 1.25 30.51
CA SER A 61 24.51 2.55 30.27
C SER A 61 25.52 2.48 29.12
N SER A 62 26.26 1.39 28.98
CA SER A 62 27.13 1.15 27.81
C SER A 62 26.33 1.01 26.52
N ILE A 63 25.22 0.27 26.54
CA ILE A 63 24.32 0.16 25.38
C ILE A 63 23.75 1.52 24.97
N ILE A 64 23.37 2.38 25.92
CA ILE A 64 22.88 3.72 25.60
C ILE A 64 23.97 4.58 24.93
N ARG A 65 25.24 4.42 25.32
CA ARG A 65 26.37 5.17 24.72
C ARG A 65 26.71 4.68 23.31
N GLU A 66 26.69 3.38 23.11
CA GLU A 66 27.20 2.75 21.89
C GLU A 66 26.11 2.49 20.84
N GLY A 67 24.88 2.26 21.31
CA GLY A 67 23.75 1.82 20.51
C GLY A 67 22.70 2.92 20.30
N ARG A 68 22.26 3.05 19.05
CA ARG A 68 21.17 3.96 18.66
C ARG A 68 20.39 3.40 17.46
N PRO A 69 19.13 3.84 17.26
CA PRO A 69 18.41 3.57 16.02
C PRO A 69 19.17 4.10 14.78
N PRO A 70 19.04 3.47 13.59
CA PRO A 70 19.81 3.82 12.39
C PRO A 70 19.73 5.30 11.99
N ASP A 71 18.56 5.92 12.13
CA ASP A 71 18.29 7.29 11.69
C ASP A 71 18.38 8.33 12.83
N ALA A 72 18.88 7.93 14.01
CA ALA A 72 18.98 8.83 15.15
C ALA A 72 20.23 9.72 15.09
N ASP A 73 20.02 11.03 14.99
CA ASP A 73 21.10 12.02 15.08
C ASP A 73 21.28 12.49 16.54
N VAL A 74 22.12 11.77 17.28
CA VAL A 74 22.41 12.04 18.71
C VAL A 74 23.58 13.01 18.84
N SER A 75 23.36 14.13 19.52
CA SER A 75 24.36 15.16 19.79
C SER A 75 25.04 15.02 21.15
N ASP A 76 24.31 14.58 22.17
CA ASP A 76 24.83 14.46 23.53
C ASP A 76 24.10 13.39 24.33
N ILE A 77 24.81 12.74 25.27
CA ILE A 77 24.24 11.78 26.22
C ILE A 77 24.82 12.06 27.60
N ALA A 78 23.96 12.45 28.53
CA ALA A 78 24.31 12.65 29.94
C ALA A 78 23.72 11.55 30.81
N PHE A 79 24.42 11.18 31.88
CA PHE A 79 23.97 10.22 32.88
C PHE A 79 24.03 10.83 34.28
N GLU A 80 23.03 10.56 35.10
CA GLU A 80 22.99 11.01 36.49
C GLU A 80 22.25 9.99 37.40
N PRO A 81 22.63 9.89 38.68
CA PRO A 81 21.85 9.14 39.66
C PRO A 81 20.41 9.64 39.72
N TYR A 82 19.45 8.71 39.83
CA TYR A 82 18.03 9.07 39.84
C TYR A 82 17.36 8.62 41.14
N GLU A 83 16.85 9.57 41.92
CA GLU A 83 16.21 9.25 43.20
C GLU A 83 14.70 8.96 43.09
N GLY A 84 14.10 9.30 41.94
CA GLY A 84 12.66 9.16 41.73
C GLY A 84 12.18 7.72 41.60
N TYR A 85 10.86 7.58 41.42
CA TYR A 85 10.25 6.30 41.11
C TYR A 85 10.48 5.93 39.64
N VAL A 86 10.84 4.67 39.39
CA VAL A 86 10.94 4.09 38.05
C VAL A 86 9.77 3.12 37.86
N LEU A 87 9.02 3.31 36.77
CA LEU A 87 7.83 2.54 36.47
C LEU A 87 8.16 1.04 36.30
N PRO A 88 7.30 0.10 36.71
CA PRO A 88 7.43 -1.30 36.35
C PRO A 88 7.43 -1.43 34.83
N VAL A 89 8.34 -2.25 34.29
CA VAL A 89 8.51 -2.38 32.84
C VAL A 89 7.23 -2.87 32.16
N ILE A 90 6.42 -3.68 32.85
CA ILE A 90 5.13 -4.18 32.36
C ILE A 90 4.10 -3.06 32.19
N ASP A 91 4.08 -2.07 33.09
CA ASP A 91 3.20 -0.92 32.98
C ASP A 91 3.67 -0.02 31.83
N TYR A 92 4.98 0.16 31.69
CA TYR A 92 5.56 0.92 30.57
C TYR A 92 5.29 0.26 29.22
N LEU A 93 5.33 -1.08 29.14
CA LEU A 93 4.95 -1.85 27.95
C LEU A 93 3.52 -1.54 27.52
N HIS A 94 2.57 -1.50 28.46
CA HIS A 94 1.18 -1.12 28.14
C HIS A 94 1.07 0.32 27.64
N VAL A 95 1.80 1.27 28.23
CA VAL A 95 1.82 2.67 27.77
C VAL A 95 2.32 2.76 26.32
N ILE A 96 3.45 2.11 26.02
CA ILE A 96 4.01 2.10 24.66
C ILE A 96 3.08 1.41 23.67
N GLN A 97 2.43 0.30 24.07
CA GLN A 97 1.46 -0.38 23.23
C GLN A 97 0.27 0.53 22.87
N VAL A 98 -0.31 1.24 23.83
CA VAL A 98 -1.41 2.18 23.58
C VAL A 98 -0.96 3.31 22.65
N GLU A 99 0.24 3.85 22.85
CA GLU A 99 0.79 4.88 21.97
C GLU A 99 0.92 4.39 20.53
N GLN A 100 1.49 3.19 20.32
CA GLN A 100 1.68 2.62 18.98
C GLN A 100 0.34 2.28 18.29
N LEU A 101 -0.64 1.75 19.04
CA LEU A 101 -1.99 1.55 18.52
C LEU A 101 -2.64 2.87 18.08
N THR A 102 -2.45 3.93 18.87
CA THR A 102 -2.99 5.26 18.55
C THR A 102 -2.36 5.83 17.28
N LYS A 103 -1.05 5.62 17.05
CA LYS A 103 -0.37 5.99 15.78
C LYS A 103 -0.91 5.19 14.59
N GLY A 104 -1.38 3.97 14.80
CA GLY A 104 -1.95 3.12 13.75
C GLY A 104 -3.31 3.58 13.23
N ILE A 105 -4.17 4.15 14.07
CA ILE A 105 -5.52 4.61 13.71
C ILE A 105 -5.54 5.52 12.46
N PRO A 106 -4.76 6.62 12.38
CA PRO A 106 -4.78 7.48 11.19
C PRO A 106 -4.28 6.77 9.93
N ALA A 107 -3.35 5.81 10.05
CA ALA A 107 -2.90 5.01 8.92
C ALA A 107 -4.03 4.12 8.38
N ILE A 108 -4.77 3.45 9.28
CA ILE A 108 -5.93 2.62 8.92
C ILE A 108 -7.01 3.47 8.24
N LEU A 109 -7.35 4.64 8.79
CA LEU A 109 -8.31 5.56 8.17
C LEU A 109 -7.85 6.06 6.80
N SER A 110 -6.55 6.27 6.59
CA SER A 110 -6.02 6.63 5.28
C SER A 110 -6.11 5.47 4.28
N ILE A 111 -5.90 4.23 4.72
CA ILE A 111 -6.04 3.04 3.88
C ILE A 111 -7.49 2.89 3.43
N ASP A 112 -8.43 2.99 4.38
CA ASP A 112 -9.88 2.91 4.12
C ASP A 112 -10.31 3.92 3.04
N LYS A 113 -9.96 5.21 3.21
CA LYS A 113 -10.24 6.25 2.21
C LYS A 113 -9.66 5.96 0.82
N LYS A 114 -8.42 5.45 0.77
CA LYS A 114 -7.76 5.09 -0.50
C LYS A 114 -8.46 3.89 -1.16
N GLN A 115 -8.90 2.92 -0.37
CA GLN A 115 -9.65 1.76 -0.85
C GLN A 115 -11.02 2.18 -1.39
N SER A 116 -11.77 3.06 -0.71
CA SER A 116 -13.03 3.58 -1.24
C SER A 116 -12.83 4.28 -2.59
N SER A 117 -11.81 5.13 -2.71
CA SER A 117 -11.49 5.80 -3.99
C SER A 117 -11.06 4.82 -5.09
N MET A 118 -10.39 3.72 -4.73
CA MET A 118 -10.02 2.67 -5.68
C MET A 118 -11.25 1.92 -6.20
N LEU A 119 -12.19 1.57 -5.31
CA LEU A 119 -13.45 0.91 -5.68
C LEU A 119 -14.27 1.79 -6.63
N GLU A 120 -14.45 3.08 -6.34
CA GLU A 120 -15.15 4.01 -7.24
C GLU A 120 -14.53 4.08 -8.65
N LYS A 121 -13.19 4.02 -8.73
CA LYS A 121 -12.49 3.99 -10.02
C LYS A 121 -12.69 2.67 -10.75
N GLN A 122 -12.76 1.56 -10.04
CA GLN A 122 -13.07 0.24 -10.61
C GLN A 122 -14.50 0.20 -11.14
N ASP A 123 -15.48 0.70 -10.39
CA ASP A 123 -16.88 0.77 -10.83
C ASP A 123 -17.00 1.59 -12.13
N ARG A 124 -16.37 2.76 -12.19
CA ARG A 124 -16.33 3.58 -13.43
C ARG A 124 -15.65 2.88 -14.61
N MET A 125 -14.65 2.03 -14.33
CA MET A 125 -13.97 1.26 -15.38
C MET A 125 -14.87 0.13 -15.90
N LEU A 126 -15.61 -0.54 -15.01
CA LEU A 126 -16.60 -1.55 -15.38
C LEU A 126 -17.71 -0.93 -16.23
N GLU A 127 -18.27 0.21 -15.82
CA GLU A 127 -19.29 0.93 -16.63
C GLU A 127 -18.80 1.26 -18.04
N LYS A 128 -17.55 1.72 -18.18
CA LYS A 128 -16.96 2.01 -19.50
C LYS A 128 -16.73 0.74 -20.32
N THR A 129 -16.39 -0.36 -19.66
CA THR A 129 -16.20 -1.66 -20.31
C THR A 129 -17.54 -2.19 -20.83
N ASP A 130 -18.60 -2.10 -20.05
CA ASP A 130 -19.95 -2.48 -20.46
C ASP A 130 -20.44 -1.63 -21.65
N GLN A 131 -20.20 -0.32 -21.62
CA GLN A 131 -20.52 0.56 -22.76
C GLN A 131 -19.75 0.19 -24.03
N MET A 132 -18.48 -0.20 -23.90
CA MET A 132 -17.67 -0.64 -25.02
C MET A 132 -18.18 -1.97 -25.58
N LEU A 133 -18.52 -2.94 -24.73
CA LEU A 133 -19.13 -4.21 -25.14
C LEU A 133 -20.44 -3.98 -25.90
N GLN A 134 -21.33 -3.14 -25.38
CA GLN A 134 -22.57 -2.80 -26.09
C GLN A 134 -22.33 -2.16 -27.47
N LYS A 135 -21.29 -1.32 -27.60
CA LYS A 135 -20.91 -0.75 -28.90
C LYS A 135 -20.36 -1.82 -29.85
N MET A 136 -19.57 -2.76 -29.33
CA MET A 136 -19.06 -3.89 -30.10
C MET A 136 -20.20 -4.79 -30.58
N ASP A 137 -21.17 -5.14 -29.73
CA ASP A 137 -22.34 -5.94 -30.11
C ASP A 137 -23.16 -5.26 -31.23
N ARG A 138 -23.39 -3.94 -31.11
CA ARG A 138 -24.09 -3.16 -32.15
C ARG A 138 -23.32 -3.16 -33.47
N MET A 139 -22.00 -3.01 -33.39
CA MET A 139 -21.13 -3.03 -34.57
C MET A 139 -21.14 -4.41 -35.23
N GLU A 140 -21.09 -5.49 -34.45
CA GLU A 140 -21.19 -6.87 -34.94
C GLU A 140 -22.51 -7.11 -35.70
N ILE A 141 -23.64 -6.68 -35.11
CA ILE A 141 -24.96 -6.79 -35.74
C ILE A 141 -24.98 -6.01 -37.07
N SER A 142 -24.45 -4.78 -37.09
CA SER A 142 -24.39 -3.94 -38.29
C SER A 142 -23.56 -4.60 -39.40
N ILE A 143 -22.34 -5.03 -39.09
CA ILE A 143 -21.44 -5.68 -40.06
C ILE A 143 -22.05 -6.97 -40.60
N THR A 144 -22.64 -7.79 -39.72
CA THR A 144 -23.29 -9.05 -40.13
C THR A 144 -24.50 -8.77 -41.03
N GLY A 145 -25.25 -7.71 -40.77
CA GLY A 145 -26.33 -7.22 -41.63
C GLY A 145 -25.82 -6.84 -43.02
N GLU A 146 -24.84 -5.95 -43.09
CA GLU A 146 -24.24 -5.52 -44.37
C GLU A 146 -23.69 -6.69 -45.19
N ILE A 147 -23.02 -7.67 -44.54
CA ILE A 147 -22.52 -8.87 -45.22
C ILE A 147 -23.67 -9.71 -45.80
N ARG A 148 -24.80 -9.85 -45.09
CA ARG A 148 -25.98 -10.59 -45.58
C ARG A 148 -26.61 -9.88 -46.77
N ASP A 149 -26.72 -8.56 -46.71
CA ASP A 149 -27.28 -7.75 -47.79
C ASP A 149 -26.41 -7.85 -49.05
N LEU A 150 -25.08 -7.65 -48.91
CA LEU A 150 -24.13 -7.81 -50.01
C LEU A 150 -24.16 -9.21 -50.63
N ARG A 151 -24.31 -10.27 -49.80
CA ARG A 151 -24.45 -11.64 -50.29
C ARG A 151 -25.73 -11.80 -51.11
N THR A 152 -26.83 -11.24 -50.64
CA THR A 152 -28.14 -11.30 -51.32
C THR A 152 -28.09 -10.57 -52.66
N ASP A 153 -27.51 -9.38 -52.70
CA ASP A 153 -27.31 -8.60 -53.92
C ASP A 153 -26.43 -9.33 -54.93
N LEU A 154 -25.33 -9.93 -54.48
CA LEU A 154 -24.43 -10.71 -55.34
C LEU A 154 -25.14 -11.93 -55.94
N CYS A 155 -25.85 -12.71 -55.12
CA CYS A 155 -26.64 -13.85 -55.61
C CYS A 155 -27.67 -13.40 -56.65
N SER A 156 -28.44 -12.34 -56.38
CA SER A 156 -29.41 -11.81 -57.33
C SER A 156 -28.76 -11.35 -58.64
N HIS A 157 -27.59 -10.69 -58.55
CA HIS A 157 -26.85 -10.26 -59.73
C HIS A 157 -26.34 -11.46 -60.56
N LEU A 158 -25.78 -12.47 -59.90
CA LEU A 158 -25.28 -13.68 -60.55
C LEU A 158 -26.42 -14.46 -61.21
N ASP A 159 -27.56 -14.64 -60.54
CA ASP A 159 -28.73 -15.33 -61.10
C ASP A 159 -29.22 -14.65 -62.38
N LYS A 160 -29.29 -13.31 -62.38
CA LYS A 160 -29.67 -12.53 -63.56
C LYS A 160 -28.66 -12.72 -64.71
N ARG A 161 -27.35 -12.69 -64.41
CA ARG A 161 -26.31 -12.88 -65.44
C ARG A 161 -26.29 -14.31 -65.98
N LEU A 162 -26.42 -15.31 -65.12
CA LEU A 162 -26.49 -16.72 -65.50
C LEU A 162 -27.72 -16.98 -66.36
N SER A 163 -28.90 -16.48 -65.95
CA SER A 163 -30.13 -16.60 -66.75
C SER A 163 -29.98 -15.97 -68.13
N ALA A 164 -29.36 -14.79 -68.24
CA ALA A 164 -29.09 -14.15 -69.52
C ALA A 164 -28.13 -14.98 -70.39
N MET A 165 -27.05 -15.52 -69.81
CA MET A 165 -26.12 -16.40 -70.53
C MET A 165 -26.78 -17.71 -70.97
N GLU A 166 -27.64 -18.30 -70.14
CA GLU A 166 -28.41 -19.50 -70.48
C GLU A 166 -29.33 -19.24 -71.68
N GLN A 167 -30.00 -18.09 -71.71
CA GLN A 167 -30.81 -17.65 -72.85
C GLN A 167 -29.97 -17.46 -74.12
N ASP A 168 -28.82 -16.77 -74.02
CA ASP A 168 -27.91 -16.57 -75.14
C ASP A 168 -27.40 -17.92 -75.70
N ILE A 169 -27.02 -18.85 -74.82
CA ILE A 169 -26.60 -20.20 -75.21
C ILE A 169 -27.74 -20.97 -75.89
N GLN A 170 -28.97 -20.87 -75.40
CA GLN A 170 -30.13 -21.49 -76.06
C GLN A 170 -30.33 -20.93 -77.48
N GLN A 171 -30.24 -19.61 -77.65
CA GLN A 171 -30.36 -18.99 -78.98
C GLN A 171 -29.25 -19.43 -79.92
N ILE A 172 -28.00 -19.54 -79.44
CA ILE A 172 -26.87 -20.04 -80.23
C ILE A 172 -27.13 -21.49 -80.64
N LYS A 173 -27.47 -22.37 -79.69
CA LYS A 173 -27.76 -23.80 -79.94
C LYS A 173 -28.85 -23.98 -81.00
N ALA A 174 -29.90 -23.16 -80.96
CA ALA A 174 -30.99 -23.19 -81.94
C ALA A 174 -30.51 -22.82 -83.34
N LYS A 175 -29.64 -21.81 -83.48
CA LYS A 175 -29.09 -21.38 -84.77
C LYS A 175 -28.16 -22.40 -85.42
N ILE A 176 -27.45 -23.21 -84.61
CA ILE A 176 -26.48 -24.22 -85.11
C ILE A 176 -27.07 -25.63 -85.18
N GLY A 177 -28.38 -25.81 -84.97
CA GLY A 177 -29.08 -27.10 -85.11
C GLY A 177 -28.78 -28.12 -84.01
N LEU A 178 -28.43 -27.66 -82.81
CA LEU A 178 -28.20 -28.52 -81.62
C LEU A 178 -29.42 -28.62 -80.69
N LEU A 179 -30.56 -28.05 -81.10
CA LEU A 179 -31.86 -28.09 -80.42
C LEU A 179 -32.91 -28.69 -81.33
#